data_AF-A0A2S9BR58-F1
#
_entry.id   AF-A0A2S9BR58-F1
#
_cell.length_a   1.000
_cell.length_b   1.000
_cell.length_c   1.000
_cell.angle_alpha   90.00
_cell.angle_beta   90.00
_cell.angle_gamma   90.00
#
_symmetry.space_group_name_H-M   'P 1'
#
loop_
_entity.id
_entity.type
_entity.pdbx_description
1 polymer ?
#
loop_
_entity_poly.entity_id
_entity_poly.type
_entity_poly.pdbx_seq_one_letter_code
_entity_poly.pdbx_strand_id
1 'polypeptide(L)'
;MVSIDVIVPNLIVGILVICMGSLVVWRRKTLNEFIYDSQKKLLGPRIARASAGRQTPFMMGVVGGFIVILGIAMVTVGIVGIVQRLSP
;
A
#
# COMPACT_ATOMS: atom_id res chain seq x y z
N MET A 1 11.96 -2.60 26.04
CA MET A 1 11.62 -3.85 25.35
C MET A 1 10.26 -3.69 24.67
N VAL A 2 10.14 -4.05 23.40
CA VAL A 2 8.84 -4.02 22.69
C VAL A 2 8.06 -5.30 23.02
N SER A 3 6.79 -5.17 23.39
CA SER A 3 5.92 -6.30 23.74
C SER A 3 5.61 -7.17 22.51
N ILE A 4 5.49 -8.48 22.68
CA ILE A 4 5.09 -9.42 21.61
C ILE A 4 3.74 -9.01 21.01
N ASP A 5 2.85 -8.48 21.85
CA ASP A 5 1.53 -7.96 21.50
C ASP A 5 1.59 -6.78 20.51
N VAL A 6 2.75 -6.13 20.36
CA VAL A 6 2.99 -5.07 19.37
C VAL A 6 3.73 -5.60 18.15
N ILE A 7 4.66 -6.56 18.35
CA ILE A 7 5.48 -7.13 17.28
C ILE A 7 4.63 -7.95 16.30
N VAL A 8 3.80 -8.86 16.81
CA VAL A 8 3.03 -9.79 15.97
C VAL A 8 2.02 -9.06 15.08
N PRO A 9 1.19 -8.12 15.60
CA PRO A 9 0.30 -7.34 14.74
C PRO A 9 1.04 -6.50 13.71
N ASN A 10 2.18 -5.90 14.07
CA ASN A 10 2.96 -5.09 13.12
C ASN A 10 3.51 -5.92 11.95
N LEU A 11 3.94 -7.16 12.20
CA LEU A 11 4.37 -8.08 11.13
C LEU A 11 3.21 -8.43 10.20
N ILE A 12 2.05 -8.75 10.75
CA ILE A 12 0.84 -9.05 9.97
C ILE A 12 0.45 -7.84 9.11
N VAL A 13 0.40 -6.65 9.72
CA VAL A 13 0.11 -5.40 9.00
C VAL A 13 1.15 -5.14 7.93
N GLY A 14 2.44 -5.33 8.23
CA GLY A 14 3.52 -5.18 7.24
C GLY A 14 3.34 -6.08 6.02
N ILE A 15 3.01 -7.36 6.24
CA ILE A 15 2.73 -8.31 5.15
C ILE A 15 1.51 -7.87 4.33
N LEU A 16 0.42 -7.46 5.00
CA LEU A 16 -0.77 -6.96 4.32
C LEU A 16 -0.47 -5.72 3.47
N VAL A 17 0.33 -4.80 3.99
CA VAL A 17 0.78 -3.59 3.29
C VAL A 17 1.60 -3.97 2.05
N ILE A 18 2.51 -4.93 2.15
CA ILE A 18 3.27 -5.45 0.98
C ILE A 18 2.30 -6.01 -0.06
N CYS A 19 1.39 -6.90 0.33
CA CYS A 19 0.43 -7.52 -0.59
C CYS A 19 -0.45 -6.47 -1.29
N MET A 20 -0.95 -5.49 -0.55
CA MET A 20 -1.76 -4.39 -1.09
C MET A 20 -0.95 -3.51 -2.04
N GLY A 21 0.28 -3.13 -1.68
CA GLY A 21 1.17 -2.38 -2.55
C GLY A 21 1.46 -3.13 -3.85
N SER A 22 1.75 -4.43 -3.77
CA SER A 22 1.97 -5.30 -4.94
C SER A 22 0.73 -5.40 -5.82
N LEU A 23 -0.46 -5.54 -5.23
CA LEU A 23 -1.72 -5.52 -5.96
C LEU A 23 -1.94 -4.19 -6.69
N VAL A 24 -1.65 -3.06 -6.04
CA VAL A 24 -1.73 -1.72 -6.67
C VAL A 24 -0.79 -1.65 -7.87
N VAL A 25 0.46 -2.10 -7.73
CA VAL A 25 1.42 -2.10 -8.85
C VAL A 25 0.95 -3.00 -10.00
N TRP A 26 0.49 -4.22 -9.68
CA TRP A 26 0.09 -5.20 -10.69
C TRP A 26 -1.20 -4.82 -11.41
N ARG A 27 -2.20 -4.35 -10.67
CA ARG A 27 -3.53 -4.01 -11.17
C ARG A 27 -3.70 -2.51 -11.44
N ARG A 28 -2.62 -1.73 -11.50
CA ARG A 28 -2.64 -0.25 -11.67
C ARG A 28 -3.53 0.25 -12.80
N LYS A 29 -3.57 -0.44 -13.95
CA LYS A 29 -4.42 -0.04 -15.09
C LYS A 29 -5.90 -0.24 -14.78
N THR A 30 -6.26 -1.46 -14.33
CA THR A 30 -7.63 -1.82 -13.96
C THR A 30 -8.14 -0.96 -12.79
N LEU A 31 -7.30 -0.68 -11.80
CA LEU A 31 -7.65 0.21 -10.68
C LEU A 31 -7.91 1.63 -11.16
N ASN A 32 -7.09 2.15 -12.07
CA ASN A 32 -7.29 3.48 -12.62
C ASN A 32 -8.61 3.60 -13.39
N GLU A 33 -8.93 2.62 -14.23
CA GLU A 33 -10.20 2.56 -14.97
C GLU A 33 -11.39 2.42 -14.03
N PHE A 34 -11.31 1.54 -13.03
CA PHE A 34 -12.35 1.35 -12.02
C PHE A 34 -12.61 2.61 -11.21
N ILE A 35 -11.56 3.30 -10.77
CA ILE A 35 -11.65 4.56 -10.02
C ILE A 35 -12.27 5.63 -10.91
N TYR A 36 -11.87 5.72 -12.18
CA TYR A 36 -12.45 6.68 -13.12
C TYR A 36 -13.95 6.45 -13.34
N ASP A 37 -14.37 5.21 -13.56
CA ASP A 37 -15.79 4.87 -13.74
C ASP A 37 -16.60 5.15 -12.48
N SER A 38 -16.03 4.86 -11.30
CA SER A 38 -16.66 5.16 -10.01
C SER A 38 -16.78 6.67 -9.78
N GLN A 39 -15.72 7.44 -10.06
CA GLN A 39 -15.74 8.91 -9.97
C GLN A 39 -16.74 9.53 -10.95
N LYS A 40 -16.84 8.98 -12.16
CA LYS A 40 -17.81 9.43 -13.17
C LYS A 40 -19.25 9.20 -12.70
N LYS A 41 -19.54 8.09 -12.05
CA LYS A 41 -20.87 7.78 -11.49
C LYS A 41 -21.23 8.65 -10.29
N LEU A 42 -20.27 8.94 -9.41
CA LEU A 42 -20.51 9.65 -8.15
C LEU A 42 -20.44 11.18 -8.27
N LEU A 43 -19.48 11.71 -9.04
CA LEU A 43 -19.14 13.13 -9.09
C LEU A 43 -19.45 13.77 -10.45
N GLY A 44 -19.92 12.96 -11.40
CA GLY A 44 -20.21 13.39 -12.75
C GLY A 44 -18.99 13.50 -13.67
N PRO A 45 -19.22 13.60 -14.99
CA PRO A 45 -18.18 13.46 -16.01
C PRO A 45 -17.15 14.61 -16.04
N ARG A 46 -17.50 15.82 -15.57
CA ARG A 46 -16.57 16.97 -15.55
C ARG A 46 -15.45 16.78 -14.51
N ILE A 47 -15.80 16.38 -13.29
CA ILE A 47 -14.83 16.17 -12.20
C ILE A 47 -13.97 14.93 -12.49
N ALA A 48 -14.57 13.86 -13.00
CA ALA A 48 -13.85 12.64 -13.37
C ALA A 48 -12.75 12.92 -14.43
N ARG A 49 -13.02 13.75 -15.46
CA ARG A 49 -11.98 14.13 -16.46
C ARG A 49 -10.84 14.95 -15.85
N ALA A 50 -11.14 15.90 -14.97
CA ALA A 50 -10.13 16.72 -14.31
C ALA A 50 -9.26 15.93 -13.31
N SER A 51 -9.82 14.85 -12.75
CA SER A 51 -9.13 13.92 -11.86
C SER A 51 -8.28 12.91 -12.64
N ALA A 52 -8.85 12.26 -13.66
CA ALA A 52 -8.16 11.30 -14.51
C ALA A 52 -7.01 11.89 -15.33
N GLY A 53 -7.10 13.17 -15.71
CA GLY A 53 -5.98 13.87 -16.35
C GLY A 53 -4.74 14.02 -15.45
N ARG A 54 -4.91 13.90 -14.12
CA ARG A 54 -3.82 14.02 -13.14
C ARG A 54 -3.36 12.67 -12.57
N GLN A 55 -4.24 11.67 -12.46
CA GLN A 55 -3.87 10.33 -12.03
C GLN A 55 -3.48 9.45 -13.21
N THR A 56 -2.18 9.31 -13.44
CA THR A 56 -1.67 8.35 -14.43
C THR A 56 -1.45 6.97 -13.80
N PRO A 57 -1.61 5.87 -14.57
CA PRO A 57 -1.25 4.53 -14.09
C PRO A 57 0.20 4.42 -13.62
N PHE A 58 1.09 5.25 -14.16
CA PHE A 58 2.48 5.33 -13.71
C PHE A 58 2.58 5.86 -12.28
N MET A 59 1.91 6.97 -11.96
CA MET A 59 1.87 7.52 -10.60
C MET A 59 1.28 6.52 -9.60
N MET A 60 0.20 5.81 -9.98
CA MET A 60 -0.35 4.74 -9.14
C MET A 60 0.67 3.61 -8.91
N GLY A 61 1.45 3.24 -9.93
CA GLY A 61 2.52 2.27 -9.78
C GLY A 61 3.64 2.74 -8.85
N VAL A 62 4.04 4.01 -8.93
CA VAL A 62 5.04 4.61 -8.03
C VAL A 62 4.55 4.58 -6.59
N VAL A 63 3.29 5.00 -6.35
CA VAL A 63 2.67 4.94 -5.01
C VAL A 63 2.60 3.50 -4.50
N GLY A 64 2.16 2.55 -5.34
CA GLY A 64 2.14 1.13 -4.98
C GLY A 64 3.54 0.61 -4.61
N GLY A 65 4.58 1.02 -5.33
CA GLY A 65 5.97 0.70 -5.02
C GLY A 65 6.41 1.25 -3.65
N PHE A 66 6.09 2.51 -3.34
CA PHE A 66 6.36 3.08 -2.02
C PHE A 66 5.65 2.33 -0.90
N ILE A 67 4.40 1.90 -1.13
CA ILE A 67 3.64 1.09 -0.16
C ILE A 67 4.35 -0.24 0.09
N VAL A 68 4.85 -0.92 -0.97
CA VAL A 68 5.63 -2.16 -0.82
C VAL A 68 6.89 -1.93 0.02
N ILE A 69 7.67 -0.88 -0.29
CA ILE A 69 8.89 -0.55 0.44
C ILE A 69 8.59 -0.29 1.92
N LEU A 70 7.52 0.44 2.21
CA LEU A 70 7.09 0.72 3.58
C LEU A 70 6.70 -0.56 4.33
N GLY A 71 5.96 -1.46 3.67
CA GLY A 71 5.63 -2.76 4.25
C GLY A 71 6.86 -3.62 4.53
N ILE A 72 7.86 -3.62 3.64
CA ILE A 72 9.15 -4.28 3.87
C ILE A 72 9.84 -3.70 5.11
N ALA A 73 9.92 -2.37 5.23
CA ALA A 73 10.53 -1.72 6.39
C ALA A 73 9.83 -2.11 7.70
N MET A 74 8.49 -2.16 7.71
CA MET A 74 7.73 -2.61 8.89
C MET A 74 8.06 -4.06 9.28
N VAL A 75 8.19 -4.95 8.29
CA VAL A 75 8.57 -6.35 8.52
C VAL A 75 10.00 -6.44 9.06
N THR A 76 10.94 -5.70 8.49
CA THR A 76 12.34 -5.66 8.96
C THR A 76 12.41 -5.20 10.42
N VAL A 77 11.71 -4.13 10.79
CA VAL A 77 11.69 -3.63 12.17
C VAL A 77 11.06 -4.66 13.12
N GLY A 78 9.98 -5.33 12.70
CA GLY A 78 9.37 -6.40 13.48
C GLY A 78 10.34 -7.57 13.73
N ILE A 79 11.06 -8.02 12.70
CA ILE A 79 12.08 -9.08 12.82
C ILE A 79 13.22 -8.65 13.74
N VAL A 80 13.75 -7.43 13.57
CA VAL A 80 14.81 -6.89 14.44
C VAL A 80 14.35 -6.87 15.91
N GLY A 81 13.11 -6.46 16.16
CA GLY A 81 12.51 -6.49 17.50
C GLY A 81 12.43 -7.89 18.11
N ILE A 82 12.17 -8.92 17.30
CA ILE A 82 12.21 -10.33 17.74
C ILE A 82 13.65 -10.74 18.07
N VAL A 83 14.59 -10.46 17.18
CA VAL A 83 16.01 -10.83 17.35
C VAL A 83 16.60 -10.19 18.60
N GLN A 84 16.34 -8.91 18.85
CA GLN A 84 16.79 -8.20 20.05
C GLN A 84 16.17 -8.74 21.33
N ARG A 85 14.99 -9.37 21.26
CA ARG A 85 14.36 -10.00 22.42
C ARG A 85 14.89 -11.41 22.69
N LEU A 86 15.31 -12.12 21.65
CA LEU A 86 15.86 -13.48 21.73
C LEU A 86 17.38 -13.50 21.96
N SER A 87 18.08 -12.42 21.63
CA SER A 87 19.51 -12.24 21.89
C SER A 87 19.67 -11.60 23.27
N PRO A 88 20.19 -12.34 24.28
CA PRO A 88 20.38 -11.81 25.63
C PRO A 88 21.42 -10.68 25.71
#